data_AF-A0A1V6KBC6-F1
#
_entry.id   AF-A0A1V6KBC6-F1
#
_cell.length_a   1.000
_cell.length_b   1.000
_cell.length_c   1.000
_cell.angle_alpha   90.00
_cell.angle_beta   90.00
_cell.angle_gamma   90.00
#
_symmetry.space_group_name_H-M   'P 1'
#
loop_
_entity.id
_entity.type
_entity.pdbx_description
1 polymer ?
#
loop_
_entity_poly.entity_id
_entity_poly.type
_entity_poly.pdbx_seq_one_letter_code
_entity_poly.pdbx_strand_id
1 'polypeptide(L)'
;MSQEQMAMNILTEQLFLQMQAQGGKMDSAMQQQIQRLAEDQERLAENLKRALQNNPEAQKQGNVLKQITEEMDAITRQLKNNQLNPDILERQERIISKMLDAQRSINKREFTEKRKAETGEDMLYKGNTKIDLEALRRSGLLEEGLRAYPKEYQQVIMQYLKELNEAINK
;
A
#
# COMPACT_ATOMS: atom_id res chain seq x y z
N MET A 1 -15.76 10.21 7.29
CA MET A 1 -16.33 8.95 6.76
C MET A 1 -16.00 7.73 7.64
N SER A 2 -14.77 7.18 7.66
CA SER A 2 -14.51 5.98 8.51
C SER A 2 -14.67 6.22 10.02
N GLN A 3 -14.23 7.38 10.53
CA GLN A 3 -14.43 7.76 11.93
C GLN A 3 -15.91 7.94 12.29
N GLU A 4 -16.70 8.53 11.39
CA GLU A 4 -18.15 8.70 11.57
C GLU A 4 -18.84 7.33 11.63
N GLN A 5 -18.45 6.39 10.77
CA GLN A 5 -18.98 5.02 10.81
C GLN A 5 -18.62 4.29 12.11
N MET A 6 -17.40 4.46 12.63
CA MET A 6 -17.02 3.87 13.92
C MET A 6 -17.83 4.45 15.09
N ALA A 7 -18.07 5.76 15.08
CA ALA A 7 -18.90 6.41 16.09
C ALA A 7 -20.35 5.88 16.04
N MET A 8 -20.91 5.70 14.84
CA MET A 8 -22.23 5.09 14.67
C MET A 8 -22.26 3.64 15.15
N ASN A 9 -21.19 2.87 14.92
CA ASN A 9 -21.11 1.49 15.41
C ASN A 9 -21.15 1.42 16.94
N ILE A 10 -20.33 2.25 17.61
CA ILE A 10 -20.31 2.35 19.07
C ILE A 10 -21.68 2.78 19.62
N LEU A 11 -22.32 3.77 18.99
CA LEU A 11 -23.66 4.20 19.38
C LEU A 11 -24.68 3.07 19.21
N THR A 12 -24.59 2.30 18.13
CA THR A 12 -25.48 1.16 17.87
C THR A 12 -25.31 0.07 18.91
N GLU A 13 -24.07 -0.28 19.25
CA GLU A 13 -23.74 -1.23 20.31
C GLU A 13 -24.29 -0.76 21.66
N GLN A 14 -24.14 0.52 22.00
CA GLN A 14 -24.67 1.09 23.23
C GLN A 14 -26.20 1.00 23.29
N LEU A 15 -26.89 1.36 22.19
CA LEU A 15 -28.34 1.24 22.09
C LEU A 15 -28.80 -0.22 22.23
N PHE A 16 -28.07 -1.15 21.61
CA PHE A 16 -28.37 -2.58 21.69
C PHE A 16 -28.20 -3.13 23.10
N LEU A 17 -27.12 -2.75 23.80
CA LEU A 17 -26.89 -3.11 25.20
C LEU A 17 -27.97 -2.53 26.13
N GLN A 18 -28.35 -1.28 25.92
CA GLN A 18 -29.42 -0.64 26.68
C GLN A 18 -30.77 -1.35 26.43
N MET A 19 -31.06 -1.73 25.18
CA MET A 19 -32.28 -2.46 24.82
C MET A 19 -32.30 -3.84 25.49
N GLN A 20 -31.18 -4.57 25.52
CA GLN A 20 -31.07 -5.83 26.26
C GLN A 20 -31.29 -5.63 27.76
N ALA A 21 -30.70 -4.60 28.36
CA ALA A 21 -30.87 -4.28 29.78
C ALA A 21 -32.33 -3.98 30.16
N GLN A 22 -33.10 -3.41 29.23
CA GLN A 22 -34.54 -3.15 29.39
C GLN A 22 -35.44 -4.36 29.02
N GLY A 23 -34.86 -5.55 28.80
CA GLY A 23 -35.61 -6.76 28.47
C GLY A 23 -36.21 -6.74 27.06
N GLY A 24 -35.53 -6.09 26.11
CA GLY A 24 -35.97 -5.98 24.71
C GLY A 24 -37.01 -4.89 24.46
N LYS A 25 -37.34 -4.07 25.47
CA LYS A 25 -38.26 -2.95 25.32
C LYS A 25 -37.52 -1.71 24.84
N MET A 26 -38.12 -1.01 23.89
CA MET A 26 -37.64 0.25 23.35
C MET A 26 -38.47 1.39 23.94
N ASP A 27 -37.83 2.30 24.66
CA ASP A 27 -38.50 3.53 25.12
C ASP A 27 -38.50 4.61 24.01
N SER A 28 -39.26 5.69 24.23
CA SER A 28 -39.40 6.77 23.25
C SER A 28 -38.10 7.53 23.01
N ALA A 29 -37.22 7.62 24.02
CA ALA A 29 -35.93 8.28 23.88
C ALA A 29 -34.97 7.46 23.01
N MET A 30 -34.96 6.14 23.20
CA MET A 30 -34.21 5.18 22.39
C MET A 30 -34.70 5.19 20.93
N GLN A 31 -36.02 5.21 20.70
CA GLN A 31 -36.58 5.34 19.34
C GLN A 31 -36.09 6.62 18.64
N GLN A 32 -36.05 7.75 19.34
CA GLN A 32 -35.49 8.99 18.77
C GLN A 32 -33.99 8.88 18.46
N GLN A 33 -33.23 8.16 19.29
CA GLN A 33 -31.81 7.91 19.01
C GLN A 33 -31.61 7.00 17.79
N ILE A 34 -32.42 5.95 17.65
CA ILE A 34 -32.42 5.06 16.48
C ILE A 34 -32.77 5.83 15.20
N GLN A 35 -33.77 6.71 15.26
CA GLN A 35 -34.16 7.53 14.12
C GLN A 35 -33.03 8.47 13.67
N ARG A 36 -32.35 9.14 14.61
CA ARG A 36 -31.16 9.96 14.32
C ARG A 36 -30.03 9.15 13.72
N LEU A 37 -29.77 7.96 14.26
CA LEU A 37 -28.77 7.04 13.73
C LEU A 37 -29.09 6.62 12.28
N ALA A 38 -30.36 6.39 11.97
CA ALA A 38 -30.81 6.08 10.60
C ALA A 38 -30.55 7.25 9.63
N GLU A 39 -30.84 8.47 10.05
CA GLU A 39 -30.58 9.69 9.27
C GLU A 39 -29.09 9.92 9.05
N ASP A 40 -28.26 9.67 10.07
CA ASP A 40 -26.81 9.76 9.95
C ASP A 40 -26.24 8.69 9.00
N GLN A 41 -26.77 7.46 9.04
CA GLN A 41 -26.41 6.41 8.08
C GLN A 41 -26.78 6.79 6.64
N GLU A 42 -27.99 7.31 6.44
CA GLU A 42 -28.45 7.75 5.12
C GLU A 42 -27.56 8.87 4.56
N ARG A 43 -27.26 9.88 5.38
CA ARG A 43 -26.36 10.98 5.01
C ARG A 43 -24.97 10.47 4.63
N LEU A 44 -24.43 9.50 5.38
CA LEU A 44 -23.13 8.92 5.09
C LEU A 44 -23.14 8.13 3.77
N ALA A 45 -24.19 7.35 3.51
CA ALA A 45 -24.38 6.61 2.27
C ALA A 45 -24.45 7.54 1.06
N GLU A 46 -25.20 8.64 1.15
CA GLU A 46 -25.26 9.65 0.09
C GLU A 46 -23.91 10.31 -0.16
N ASN A 47 -23.17 10.64 0.89
CA ASN A 47 -21.84 11.25 0.76
C ASN A 47 -20.86 10.29 0.06
N LEU A 48 -20.95 8.99 0.35
CA LEU A 48 -20.21 7.95 -0.37
C LEU A 48 -20.61 7.85 -1.84
N LYS A 49 -21.92 7.85 -2.14
CA LYS A 49 -22.43 7.86 -3.53
C LYS A 49 -21.94 9.10 -4.30
N ARG A 50 -21.94 10.28 -3.67
CA ARG A 50 -21.40 11.53 -4.25
C ARG A 50 -19.90 11.44 -4.47
N ALA A 51 -19.14 10.91 -3.51
CA ALA A 51 -17.70 10.72 -3.64
C ALA A 51 -17.36 9.78 -4.81
N LEU A 52 -18.13 8.71 -5.00
CA LEU A 52 -18.01 7.80 -6.12
C LEU A 52 -18.22 8.47 -7.49
N GLN A 53 -19.16 9.39 -7.59
CA GLN A 53 -19.45 10.08 -8.85
C GLN A 53 -18.38 11.12 -9.18
N ASN A 54 -17.91 11.86 -8.17
CA ASN A 54 -17.09 13.06 -8.38
C ASN A 54 -15.57 12.82 -8.25
N ASN A 55 -15.13 11.68 -7.68
CA ASN A 55 -13.72 11.40 -7.46
C ASN A 55 -13.22 10.22 -8.32
N PRO A 56 -12.30 10.45 -9.27
CA PRO A 56 -11.71 9.40 -10.11
C PRO A 56 -11.02 8.27 -9.33
N GLU A 57 -10.42 8.60 -8.17
CA GLU A 57 -9.79 7.59 -7.31
C GLU A 57 -10.83 6.71 -6.61
N ALA A 58 -11.96 7.28 -6.24
CA ALA A 58 -13.10 6.54 -5.70
C ALA A 58 -13.73 5.63 -6.76
N GLN A 59 -13.77 6.05 -8.03
CA GLN A 59 -14.24 5.21 -9.15
C GLN A 59 -13.39 3.95 -9.32
N LYS A 60 -12.07 4.02 -9.08
CA LYS A 60 -11.18 2.85 -9.06
C LYS A 60 -11.50 1.85 -7.93
N GLN A 61 -12.37 2.24 -6.99
CA GLN A 61 -12.92 1.40 -5.91
C GLN A 61 -14.44 1.27 -6.01
N GLY A 62 -15.01 1.55 -7.18
CA GLY A 62 -16.44 1.60 -7.46
C GLY A 62 -17.21 0.44 -6.83
N ASN A 63 -16.74 -0.79 -7.05
CA ASN A 63 -17.41 -2.00 -6.57
C ASN A 63 -17.44 -2.10 -5.03
N VAL A 64 -16.34 -1.78 -4.33
CA VAL A 64 -16.27 -1.88 -2.86
C VAL A 64 -17.13 -0.80 -2.21
N LEU A 65 -17.03 0.44 -2.70
CA LEU A 65 -17.83 1.54 -2.19
C LEU A 65 -19.33 1.36 -2.50
N LYS A 66 -19.67 0.77 -3.65
CA LYS A 66 -21.06 0.41 -3.97
C LYS A 66 -21.62 -0.62 -2.98
N GLN A 67 -20.86 -1.68 -2.68
CA GLN A 67 -21.26 -2.66 -1.66
C GLN A 67 -21.42 -2.01 -0.27
N ILE A 68 -20.52 -1.11 0.11
CA ILE A 68 -20.65 -0.36 1.37
C ILE A 68 -21.96 0.45 1.38
N THR A 69 -22.27 1.16 0.29
CA THR A 69 -23.50 1.97 0.22
C THR A 69 -24.77 1.12 0.26
N GLU A 70 -24.76 -0.07 -0.35
CA GLU A 70 -25.88 -1.01 -0.31
C GLU A 70 -26.13 -1.54 1.12
N GLU A 71 -25.07 -1.84 1.87
CA GLU A 71 -25.18 -2.25 3.28
C GLU A 71 -25.68 -1.09 4.17
N MET A 72 -25.21 0.14 3.94
CA MET A 72 -25.71 1.32 4.66
C MET A 72 -27.19 1.58 4.38
N ASP A 73 -27.63 1.44 3.12
CA ASP A 73 -29.04 1.57 2.76
C ASP A 73 -29.89 0.49 3.45
N ALA A 74 -29.38 -0.74 3.58
CA ALA A 74 -30.06 -1.84 4.28
C ALA A 74 -30.21 -1.55 5.78
N ILE A 75 -29.13 -1.12 6.44
CA ILE A 75 -29.14 -0.72 7.86
C ILE A 75 -30.14 0.43 8.07
N THR A 76 -30.08 1.46 7.23
CA THR A 76 -30.98 2.61 7.30
C THR A 76 -32.44 2.18 7.27
N ARG A 77 -32.81 1.26 6.38
CA ARG A 77 -34.18 0.72 6.29
C ARG A 77 -34.58 -0.02 7.56
N GLN A 78 -33.71 -0.84 8.13
CA GLN A 78 -33.99 -1.56 9.37
C GLN A 78 -34.16 -0.58 10.55
N LEU A 79 -33.26 0.39 10.69
CA LEU A 79 -33.33 1.39 11.75
C LEU A 79 -34.59 2.28 11.64
N LYS A 80 -34.97 2.71 10.43
CA LYS A 80 -36.24 3.44 10.19
C LYS A 80 -37.48 2.63 10.57
N ASN A 81 -37.39 1.30 10.52
CA ASN A 81 -38.45 0.38 10.97
C ASN A 81 -38.37 0.07 12.48
N ASN A 82 -37.54 0.79 13.25
CA ASN A 82 -37.24 0.52 14.66
C ASN A 82 -36.74 -0.91 14.91
N GLN A 83 -36.10 -1.53 13.92
CA GLN A 83 -35.49 -2.83 14.08
C GLN A 83 -34.05 -2.61 14.52
N LEU A 84 -33.75 -2.86 15.79
CA LEU A 84 -32.39 -2.88 16.32
C LEU A 84 -32.05 -4.33 16.68
N ASN A 85 -31.39 -5.04 15.78
CA ASN A 85 -31.11 -6.48 15.90
C ASN A 85 -29.60 -6.76 15.72
N PRO A 86 -29.13 -7.98 16.04
CA PRO A 86 -27.72 -8.34 15.89
C PRO A 86 -27.22 -8.26 14.43
N ASP A 87 -28.09 -8.43 13.44
CA ASP A 87 -27.75 -8.33 12.02
C ASP A 87 -27.25 -6.91 11.66
N ILE A 88 -27.78 -5.86 12.28
CA ILE A 88 -27.27 -4.49 12.09
C ILE A 88 -25.82 -4.36 12.55
N LEU A 89 -25.48 -4.93 13.71
CA LEU A 89 -24.12 -4.86 14.24
C LEU A 89 -23.15 -5.58 13.29
N GLU A 90 -23.52 -6.77 12.83
CA GLU A 90 -22.71 -7.52 11.87
C GLU A 90 -22.50 -6.75 10.56
N ARG A 91 -23.56 -6.09 10.04
CA ARG A 91 -23.45 -5.25 8.83
C ARG A 91 -22.52 -4.06 9.06
N GLN A 92 -22.58 -3.42 10.23
CA GLN A 92 -21.68 -2.29 10.54
C GLN A 92 -20.22 -2.73 10.64
N GLU A 93 -19.92 -3.89 11.22
CA GLU A 93 -18.58 -4.45 11.22
C GLU A 93 -18.07 -4.78 9.80
N ARG A 94 -18.94 -5.36 8.96
CA ARG A 94 -18.61 -5.62 7.54
C ARG A 94 -18.32 -4.32 6.79
N ILE A 95 -19.10 -3.26 7.03
CA ILE A 95 -18.84 -1.93 6.45
C ILE A 95 -17.47 -1.42 6.86
N ILE A 96 -17.14 -1.45 8.16
CA ILE A 96 -15.84 -0.99 8.67
C ILE A 96 -14.70 -1.79 8.02
N SER A 97 -14.84 -3.11 7.95
CA SER A 97 -13.85 -3.99 7.32
C SER A 97 -13.61 -3.62 5.86
N LYS A 98 -14.69 -3.44 5.07
CA LYS A 98 -14.59 -3.00 3.68
C LYS A 98 -13.99 -1.60 3.54
N MET A 99 -14.29 -0.67 4.45
CA MET A 99 -13.68 0.66 4.45
C MET A 99 -12.18 0.62 4.73
N LEU A 100 -11.73 -0.24 5.64
CA LEU A 100 -10.31 -0.44 5.94
C LEU A 100 -9.58 -1.08 4.75
N ASP A 101 -10.20 -2.07 4.11
CA ASP A 101 -9.64 -2.69 2.91
C ASP A 101 -9.56 -1.73 1.72
N ALA A 102 -10.60 -0.91 1.55
CA ALA A 102 -10.62 0.19 0.59
C ALA A 102 -9.44 1.14 0.83
N GLN A 103 -9.23 1.60 2.06
CA GLN A 103 -8.11 2.48 2.41
C GLN A 103 -6.74 1.83 2.17
N ARG A 104 -6.57 0.56 2.55
CA ARG A 104 -5.32 -0.20 2.31
C ARG A 104 -5.03 -0.38 0.82
N SER A 105 -6.05 -0.62 0.00
CA SER A 105 -5.93 -0.79 -1.44
C SER A 105 -5.39 0.47 -2.13
N ILE A 106 -5.82 1.68 -1.69
CA ILE A 106 -5.26 2.96 -2.17
C ILE A 106 -3.77 3.01 -1.88
N ASN A 107 -3.38 2.79 -0.63
CA ASN A 107 -1.99 2.87 -0.18
C ASN A 107 -1.07 1.86 -0.91
N LYS A 108 -1.56 0.65 -1.18
CA LYS A 108 -0.78 -0.39 -1.87
C LYS A 108 -0.56 -0.08 -3.36
N ARG A 109 -1.56 0.48 -4.06
CA ARG A 109 -1.43 0.89 -5.46
C ARG A 109 -0.40 2.00 -5.63
N GLU A 110 -0.45 3.02 -4.79
CA GLU A 110 0.55 4.11 -4.75
C GLU A 110 1.98 3.59 -4.58
N PHE A 111 2.16 2.53 -3.79
CA PHE A 111 3.46 1.90 -3.57
C PHE A 111 3.93 1.04 -4.76
N THR A 112 2.99 0.47 -5.52
CA THR A 112 3.29 -0.37 -6.69
C THR A 112 3.63 0.49 -7.92
N GLU A 113 2.93 1.61 -8.12
CA GLU A 113 3.21 2.55 -9.23
C GLU A 113 4.60 3.20 -9.11
N LYS A 114 5.05 3.51 -7.89
CA LYS A 114 6.35 4.19 -7.64
C LYS A 114 7.57 3.26 -7.68
N ARG A 115 7.39 1.94 -7.75
CA ARG A 115 8.51 0.99 -7.75
C ARG A 115 8.42 0.04 -8.95
N LYS A 116 8.95 0.46 -10.09
CA LYS A 116 9.49 -0.48 -11.08
C LYS A 116 10.91 -0.83 -10.64
N ALA A 117 11.11 -2.01 -10.08
CA ALA A 117 12.46 -2.56 -9.97
C ALA A 117 12.87 -3.01 -11.37
N GLU A 118 13.79 -2.29 -12.00
CA GLU A 118 14.56 -2.86 -13.09
C GLU A 118 15.49 -3.90 -12.46
N THR A 119 15.21 -5.18 -12.70
CA THR A 119 16.22 -6.23 -12.51
C THR A 119 17.39 -5.85 -13.42
N GLY A 120 18.55 -5.58 -12.84
CA GLY A 120 19.76 -5.27 -13.61
C GLY A 120 20.01 -6.38 -14.63
N GLU A 121 20.06 -6.02 -15.90
CA GLU A 121 20.49 -6.96 -16.94
C GLU A 121 21.93 -7.36 -16.65
N ASP A 122 22.19 -8.66 -16.67
CA ASP A 122 23.54 -9.22 -16.57
C ASP A 122 24.27 -8.88 -17.87
N MET A 123 24.85 -7.67 -17.93
CA MET A 123 25.70 -7.28 -19.04
C MET A 123 26.96 -8.14 -18.98
N LEU A 124 27.03 -9.15 -19.86
CA LEU A 124 28.27 -9.87 -20.13
C LEU A 124 29.36 -8.86 -20.48
N TYR A 125 30.36 -8.76 -19.60
CA TYR A 125 31.52 -7.89 -19.78
C TYR A 125 32.21 -8.22 -21.11
N LYS A 126 32.02 -7.37 -22.12
CA LYS A 126 32.71 -7.41 -23.43
C LYS A 126 34.02 -6.59 -23.41
N GLY A 127 34.75 -6.61 -22.30
CA GLY A 127 36.12 -6.10 -22.31
C GLY A 127 37.06 -7.16 -22.88
N ASN A 128 37.96 -6.76 -23.78
CA ASN A 128 39.01 -7.64 -24.30
C ASN A 128 39.72 -8.31 -23.12
N THR A 129 39.52 -9.62 -22.97
CA THR A 129 40.08 -10.41 -21.88
C THR A 129 41.58 -10.60 -21.99
N LYS A 130 42.26 -9.99 -22.97
CA LYS A 130 43.69 -10.14 -23.20
C LYS A 130 44.40 -8.82 -22.96
N ILE A 131 45.22 -8.80 -21.91
CA ILE A 131 46.20 -7.73 -21.68
C ILE A 131 47.45 -8.07 -22.49
N ASP A 132 47.83 -7.23 -23.45
CA ASP A 132 49.13 -7.35 -24.14
C ASP A 132 50.14 -6.40 -23.49
N LEU A 133 50.93 -6.96 -22.58
CA LEU A 133 51.93 -6.21 -21.82
C LEU A 133 53.04 -5.65 -22.72
N GLU A 134 53.37 -6.32 -23.83
CA GLU A 134 54.39 -5.87 -24.78
C GLU A 134 53.90 -4.70 -25.63
N ALA A 135 52.60 -4.68 -25.99
CA ALA A 135 51.99 -3.52 -26.62
C ALA A 135 52.00 -2.28 -25.69
N LEU A 136 51.67 -2.47 -24.41
CA LEU A 136 51.68 -1.40 -23.40
C LEU A 136 53.08 -0.86 -23.09
N ARG A 137 54.10 -1.72 -23.15
CA ARG A 137 55.50 -1.31 -23.00
C ARG A 137 55.98 -0.53 -24.23
N ARG A 138 55.63 -0.99 -25.44
CA ARG A 138 55.97 -0.29 -26.71
C ARG A 138 55.29 1.07 -26.82
N SER A 139 54.09 1.24 -26.27
CA SER A 139 53.38 2.52 -26.28
C SER A 139 53.90 3.52 -25.24
N GLY A 140 54.79 3.12 -24.33
CA GLY A 140 55.33 3.97 -23.27
C GLY A 140 54.36 4.24 -22.11
N LEU A 141 53.08 3.93 -22.27
CA LEU A 141 52.03 4.14 -21.26
C LEU A 141 52.32 3.40 -19.96
N LEU A 142 52.93 2.22 -20.04
CA LEU A 142 53.30 1.44 -18.87
C LEU A 142 54.43 2.11 -18.07
N GLU A 143 55.41 2.69 -18.75
CA GLU A 143 56.53 3.37 -18.09
C GLU A 143 56.10 4.71 -17.48
N GLU A 144 55.23 5.45 -18.19
CA GLU A 144 54.65 6.70 -17.70
C GLU A 144 53.78 6.48 -16.45
N GLY A 145 52.93 5.44 -16.46
CA GLY A 145 52.10 5.07 -15.31
C GLY A 145 52.93 4.62 -14.10
N LEU A 146 54.04 3.90 -14.31
CA LEU A 146 54.90 3.42 -13.21
C LEU A 146 55.69 4.54 -12.53
N ARG A 147 56.02 5.63 -13.25
CA ARG A 147 56.75 6.78 -12.68
C ARG A 147 55.99 7.50 -11.56
N ALA A 148 54.66 7.35 -11.50
CA ALA A 148 53.83 7.89 -10.43
C ALA A 148 54.00 7.17 -9.08
N TYR A 149 54.68 6.01 -9.07
CA TYR A 149 54.84 5.17 -7.88
C TYR A 149 56.31 5.08 -7.44
N PRO A 150 56.59 4.90 -6.13
CA PRO A 150 57.95 4.65 -5.63
C PRO A 150 58.56 3.35 -6.20
N LYS A 151 59.89 3.27 -6.25
CA LYS A 151 60.62 2.19 -6.94
C LYS A 151 60.28 0.78 -6.43
N GLU A 152 60.03 0.67 -5.14
CA GLU A 152 59.66 -0.58 -4.46
C GLU A 152 58.29 -1.07 -4.93
N TYR A 153 57.34 -0.15 -5.12
CA TYR A 153 56.01 -0.46 -5.67
C TYR A 153 56.06 -0.78 -7.16
N GLN A 154 56.93 -0.11 -7.92
CA GLN A 154 57.10 -0.41 -9.35
C GLN A 154 57.46 -1.88 -9.59
N GLN A 155 58.33 -2.45 -8.77
CA GLN A 155 58.72 -3.86 -8.87
C GLN A 155 57.55 -4.81 -8.60
N VAL A 156 56.74 -4.53 -7.58
CA VAL A 156 55.57 -5.34 -7.22
C VAL A 156 54.49 -5.24 -8.30
N ILE A 157 54.22 -4.03 -8.82
CA ILE A 157 53.25 -3.81 -9.89
C ILE A 157 53.68 -4.56 -11.16
N MET A 158 54.97 -4.50 -11.52
CA MET A 158 55.51 -5.25 -12.67
C MET A 158 55.35 -6.75 -12.52
N GLN A 159 55.64 -7.29 -11.33
CA GLN A 159 55.48 -8.71 -11.06
C GLN A 159 54.01 -9.14 -11.15
N TYR A 160 53.11 -8.37 -10.55
CA TYR A 160 51.67 -8.61 -10.61
C TYR A 160 51.13 -8.58 -12.05
N LEU A 161 51.49 -7.56 -12.83
CA LEU A 161 51.05 -7.45 -14.22
C LEU A 161 51.57 -8.60 -15.09
N LYS A 162 52.77 -9.10 -14.80
CA LYS A 162 53.34 -10.27 -15.49
C LYS A 162 52.56 -11.54 -15.16
N GLU A 163 52.31 -11.81 -13.87
CA GLU A 163 51.54 -12.97 -13.43
C GLU A 163 50.11 -12.96 -13.99
N LEU A 164 49.49 -11.78 -14.00
CA LEU A 164 48.16 -11.58 -14.56
C LEU A 164 48.14 -11.80 -16.07
N ASN A 165 49.16 -11.34 -16.79
CA ASN A 165 49.32 -11.59 -18.23
C ASN A 165 49.49 -13.09 -18.55
N GLU A 166 50.26 -13.82 -17.73
CA GLU A 166 50.44 -15.28 -17.88
C GLU A 166 49.18 -16.07 -17.53
N ALA A 167 48.43 -15.66 -16.50
CA ALA A 167 47.18 -16.30 -16.10
C ALA A 167 46.07 -16.13 -17.14
N ILE A 168 46.05 -14.98 -17.82
CA ILE A 168 45.06 -14.63 -18.84
C ILE A 168 45.36 -15.28 -20.20
N ASN A 169 46.64 -15.46 -20.55
CA ASN A 169 47.06 -16.02 -21.84
C ASN A 169 47.35 -17.54 -21.81
N LYS A 170 47.12 -18.20 -20.67
CA LYS A 170 47.02 -19.67 -20.58
C LYS A 170 45.65 -20.15 -21.04
#